data_AF-A0A8B7NGE1-F1
#
_entry.id   AF-A0A8B7NGE1-F1
#
_cell.length_a   1.000
_cell.length_b   1.000
_cell.length_c   1.000
_cell.angle_alpha   90.00
_cell.angle_beta   90.00
_cell.angle_gamma   90.00
#
_symmetry.space_group_name_H-M   'P 1'
#
loop_
_entity.id
_entity.type
_entity.pdbx_description
1 polymer ?
#
loop_
_entity_poly.entity_id
_entity_poly.type
_entity_poly.pdbx_seq_one_letter_code
_entity_poly.pdbx_strand_id
1 'polypeptide(L)'
;MLGAARTSTVHRLQRLRFSLSMQSDQQIRVQHDKQGKEFFISCETGDRAVLTYENMSEDSVDLQHTVVPESQRGKGLAKILAKEALGYFASQQKQMQLSCWYLKKYAAENPDQSYDAFIKHQK
;
A
#
# COMPACT_ATOMS: atom_id res chain seq x y z
N MET A 1 -26.54 57.65 2.63
CA MET A 1 -27.77 57.56 1.82
C MET A 1 -27.38 57.54 0.35
N LEU A 2 -27.95 56.58 -0.41
CA LEU A 2 -27.83 56.31 -1.86
C LEU A 2 -26.41 55.90 -2.35
N GLY A 3 -26.16 54.84 -3.12
CA GLY A 3 -26.95 53.87 -3.89
C GLY A 3 -26.01 53.38 -5.03
N ALA A 4 -25.71 52.07 -5.14
CA ALA A 4 -26.04 51.17 -6.27
C ALA A 4 -25.88 51.79 -7.70
N ALA A 5 -25.36 51.17 -8.77
CA ALA A 5 -25.18 49.77 -9.12
C ALA A 5 -24.31 49.63 -10.40
N ARG A 6 -23.56 48.51 -10.47
CA ARG A 6 -23.53 47.49 -11.55
C ARG A 6 -23.70 47.95 -13.01
N THR A 7 -22.68 47.71 -13.83
CA THR A 7 -22.88 47.39 -15.25
C THR A 7 -22.24 46.04 -15.59
N SER A 8 -23.11 45.12 -16.01
CA SER A 8 -22.78 43.82 -16.60
C SER A 8 -22.08 44.01 -17.94
N THR A 9 -21.08 43.19 -18.22
CA THR A 9 -20.94 42.58 -19.55
C THR A 9 -20.48 41.14 -19.36
N VAL A 10 -21.45 40.24 -19.46
CA VAL A 10 -21.24 38.80 -19.51
C VAL A 10 -20.97 38.41 -20.97
N HIS A 11 -20.22 37.32 -21.15
CA HIS A 11 -20.05 36.47 -22.35
C HIS A 11 -18.72 36.58 -23.12
N ARG A 12 -17.77 35.68 -22.79
CA ARG A 12 -17.32 34.68 -23.77
C ARG A 12 -16.82 33.40 -23.09
N LEU A 13 -17.34 32.29 -23.58
CA LEU A 13 -17.28 30.93 -23.05
C LEU A 13 -15.92 30.24 -23.29
N GLN A 14 -15.58 29.41 -22.30
CA GLN A 14 -15.04 28.05 -22.41
C GLN A 14 -13.76 27.80 -23.23
N ARG A 15 -12.69 27.46 -22.51
CA ARG A 15 -11.85 26.30 -22.84
C ARG A 15 -11.63 25.43 -21.61
N LEU A 16 -12.65 24.63 -21.29
CA LEU A 16 -12.45 23.34 -20.64
C LEU A 16 -11.60 22.48 -21.59
N ARG A 17 -10.45 21.98 -21.12
CA ARG A 17 -9.80 20.73 -21.54
C ARG A 17 -8.42 20.59 -20.88
N PHE A 18 -8.38 19.93 -19.73
CA PHE A 18 -7.48 18.79 -19.58
C PHE A 18 -8.18 17.76 -18.68
N SER A 19 -8.75 16.80 -19.40
CA SER A 19 -9.26 15.49 -19.00
C SER A 19 -9.35 15.19 -17.51
N LEU A 20 -10.59 15.26 -17.03
CA LEU A 20 -11.12 14.40 -15.98
C LEU A 20 -10.74 12.94 -16.30
N SER A 21 -9.68 12.44 -15.69
CA SER A 21 -9.53 11.02 -15.42
C SER A 21 -9.62 10.87 -13.92
N MET A 22 -10.83 11.04 -13.37
CA MET A 22 -11.17 10.36 -12.13
C MET A 22 -11.14 8.88 -12.45
N GLN A 23 -9.95 8.29 -12.41
CA GLN A 23 -9.82 6.86 -12.23
C GLN A 23 -10.49 6.57 -10.90
N SER A 24 -11.52 5.74 -10.98
CA SER A 24 -12.25 5.17 -9.86
C SER A 24 -11.29 4.96 -8.70
N ASP A 25 -11.51 5.65 -7.59
CA ASP A 25 -10.78 5.45 -6.34
C ASP A 25 -11.21 4.09 -5.77
N GLN A 26 -10.87 3.03 -6.49
CA GLN A 26 -10.95 1.68 -5.96
C GLN A 26 -9.85 1.60 -4.92
N GLN A 27 -10.24 1.92 -3.69
CA GLN A 27 -9.40 1.82 -2.53
C GLN A 27 -8.87 0.39 -2.45
N ILE A 28 -7.59 0.20 -2.80
CA ILE A 28 -6.92 -1.09 -2.66
C ILE A 28 -6.87 -1.41 -1.17
N ARG A 29 -7.56 -2.46 -0.75
CA ARG A 29 -7.64 -2.90 0.66
C ARG A 29 -6.80 -4.14 0.86
N VAL A 30 -5.88 -4.07 1.82
CA VAL A 30 -5.16 -5.24 2.32
C VAL A 30 -6.01 -5.93 3.37
N GLN A 31 -6.16 -7.24 3.25
CA GLN A 31 -6.81 -8.10 4.24
C GLN A 31 -5.72 -8.91 4.95
N HIS A 32 -5.92 -9.19 6.24
CA HIS A 32 -4.99 -9.99 7.04
C HIS A 32 -5.70 -11.23 7.57
N ASP A 33 -5.31 -12.40 7.07
CA ASP A 33 -5.71 -13.69 7.62
C ASP A 33 -4.63 -14.20 8.57
N LYS A 34 -4.92 -14.13 9.87
CA LYS A 34 -4.00 -14.58 10.93
C LYS A 34 -3.90 -16.10 11.02
N GLN A 35 -4.94 -16.84 10.65
CA GLN A 35 -4.92 -18.30 10.67
C GLN A 35 -4.11 -18.85 9.49
N GLY A 36 -4.35 -18.30 8.29
CA GLY A 36 -3.56 -18.58 7.09
C GLY A 36 -2.17 -17.94 7.08
N LYS A 37 -1.88 -17.07 8.07
CA LYS A 37 -0.63 -16.30 8.19
C LYS A 37 -0.27 -15.56 6.91
N GLU A 38 -1.24 -14.84 6.37
CA GLU A 38 -1.10 -14.15 5.10
C GLU A 38 -1.78 -12.78 5.10
N PHE A 39 -1.16 -11.83 4.41
CA PHE A 39 -1.76 -10.59 3.98
C PHE A 39 -2.10 -10.71 2.51
N PHE A 40 -3.30 -10.33 2.09
CA PHE A 40 -3.71 -10.46 0.70
C PHE A 40 -4.56 -9.30 0.20
N ILE A 41 -4.54 -9.10 -1.11
CA ILE A 41 -5.39 -8.18 -1.84
C ILE A 41 -6.18 -8.99 -2.85
N SER A 42 -7.51 -9.01 -2.68
CA SER A 42 -8.43 -9.64 -3.62
C SER A 42 -8.55 -8.80 -4.88
N CYS A 43 -8.33 -9.40 -6.06
CA CYS A 43 -8.46 -8.72 -7.34
C CYS A 43 -9.81 -9.05 -7.99
N GLU A 44 -10.31 -8.15 -8.86
CA GLU A 44 -11.61 -8.36 -9.54
C GLU A 44 -11.65 -9.63 -10.41
N THR A 45 -10.50 -10.11 -10.87
CA THR A 45 -10.38 -11.32 -11.68
C THR A 45 -10.53 -12.63 -10.90
N GLY A 46 -10.67 -12.56 -9.57
CA GLY A 46 -10.70 -13.72 -8.67
C GLY A 46 -9.31 -14.16 -8.19
N ASP A 47 -8.24 -13.63 -8.78
CA ASP A 47 -6.88 -13.83 -8.28
C ASP A 47 -6.61 -13.00 -7.02
N ARG A 48 -5.56 -13.34 -6.28
CA ARG A 48 -5.10 -12.52 -5.15
C ARG A 48 -3.59 -12.34 -5.15
N ALA A 49 -3.15 -11.12 -4.81
CA ALA A 49 -1.78 -10.87 -4.43
C ALA A 49 -1.61 -11.20 -2.95
N VAL A 50 -0.54 -11.88 -2.57
CA VAL A 50 -0.35 -12.43 -1.22
C VAL A 50 1.06 -12.20 -0.70
N LEU A 51 1.17 -11.93 0.60
CA LEU A 51 2.40 -11.94 1.39
C LEU A 51 2.20 -12.92 2.55
N THR A 52 3.07 -13.93 2.65
CA THR A 52 3.00 -14.94 3.71
C THR A 52 4.06 -14.72 4.78
N TYR A 53 3.76 -15.16 6.00
CA TYR A 53 4.69 -15.09 7.11
C TYR A 53 4.58 -16.31 8.02
N GLU A 54 5.59 -16.48 8.87
CA GLU A 54 5.61 -17.49 9.93
C GLU A 54 5.87 -16.84 11.29
N ASN A 55 5.24 -17.37 12.34
CA ASN A 55 5.53 -16.95 13.70
C ASN A 55 6.75 -17.74 14.20
N MET A 56 7.85 -17.03 14.49
CA MET A 56 9.09 -17.63 14.98
C MET A 56 9.10 -17.72 16.51
N SER A 57 8.51 -16.73 17.17
CA SER A 57 8.30 -16.69 18.62
C SER A 57 7.09 -15.79 18.93
N GLU A 58 6.81 -15.58 20.22
CA GLU A 58 5.77 -14.62 20.65
C GLU A 58 6.02 -13.22 20.08
N ASP A 59 7.28 -12.75 20.17
CA ASP A 59 7.67 -11.40 19.74
C ASP A 59 8.39 -11.36 18.40
N SER A 60 8.38 -12.44 17.61
CA SER A 60 9.04 -12.42 16.30
C SER A 60 8.36 -13.22 15.21
N VAL A 61 8.49 -12.69 13.99
CA VAL A 61 7.91 -13.25 12.77
C VAL A 61 8.96 -13.28 11.66
N ASP A 62 8.78 -14.19 10.70
CA ASP A 62 9.54 -14.23 9.46
C ASP A 62 8.61 -13.95 8.27
N LEU A 63 8.90 -12.90 7.48
CA LEU A 63 8.17 -12.59 6.27
C LEU A 63 8.81 -13.29 5.07
N GLN A 64 8.12 -14.29 4.51
CA GLN A 64 8.74 -15.34 3.69
C GLN A 64 8.59 -15.12 2.19
N HIS A 65 7.36 -14.93 1.73
CA HIS A 65 7.07 -14.86 0.30
C HIS A 65 6.11 -13.72 -0.03
N THR A 66 6.26 -13.16 -1.22
CA THR A 66 5.30 -12.21 -1.79
C THR A 66 5.04 -12.63 -3.23
N VAL A 67 3.78 -12.88 -3.58
CA VAL A 67 3.36 -13.33 -4.91
C VAL A 67 2.31 -12.37 -5.43
N VAL A 68 2.55 -11.84 -6.62
CA VAL A 68 1.57 -11.03 -7.37
C VAL A 68 1.30 -11.76 -8.69
N PRO A 69 0.02 -12.09 -8.99
CA PRO A 69 -0.39 -12.68 -10.26
C PRO A 69 0.11 -11.85 -11.45
N GLU A 70 0.45 -12.51 -12.55
CA GLU A 70 1.05 -11.83 -13.72
C GLU A 70 0.15 -10.72 -14.27
N SER A 71 -1.16 -10.98 -14.32
CA SER A 71 -2.22 -10.05 -14.71
C SER A 71 -2.32 -8.80 -13.83
N GLN A 72 -1.73 -8.84 -12.64
CA GLN A 72 -1.78 -7.79 -11.62
C GLN A 72 -0.41 -7.12 -11.39
N ARG A 73 0.64 -7.56 -12.09
CA ARG A 73 1.97 -6.93 -12.03
C ARG A 73 1.92 -5.51 -12.61
N GLY A 74 2.89 -4.68 -12.22
CA GLY A 74 2.96 -3.27 -12.63
C GLY A 74 1.99 -2.32 -11.91
N LYS A 75 1.07 -2.86 -11.09
CA LYS A 75 0.08 -2.06 -10.33
C LYS A 75 0.52 -1.69 -8.91
N GLY A 76 1.75 -2.03 -8.52
CA GLY A 76 2.30 -1.71 -7.21
C GLY A 76 1.76 -2.53 -6.02
N LEU A 77 1.00 -3.62 -6.26
CA LEU A 77 0.37 -4.40 -5.18
C LEU A 77 1.36 -4.97 -4.16
N ALA A 78 2.52 -5.45 -4.60
CA ALA A 78 3.56 -5.95 -3.70
C ALA A 78 4.08 -4.85 -2.74
N LYS A 79 4.13 -3.59 -3.19
CA LYS A 79 4.53 -2.45 -2.37
C LYS A 79 3.51 -2.19 -1.27
N ILE A 80 2.23 -2.26 -1.61
CA ILE A 80 1.11 -2.05 -0.68
C ILE A 80 1.11 -3.16 0.38
N LEU A 81 1.24 -4.42 -0.04
CA LEU A 81 1.38 -5.57 0.87
C LEU A 81 2.57 -5.42 1.81
N ALA A 82 3.74 -5.06 1.29
CA ALA A 82 4.95 -4.89 2.09
C ALA A 82 4.78 -3.79 3.13
N LYS A 83 4.26 -2.63 2.74
CA LYS A 83 4.01 -1.51 3.65
C LYS A 83 3.08 -1.91 4.78
N GLU A 84 1.97 -2.60 4.48
CA GLU A 84 1.03 -2.99 5.53
C GLU A 84 1.57 -4.09 6.43
N ALA A 85 2.22 -5.13 5.89
CA ALA A 85 2.76 -6.20 6.72
C ALA A 85 3.83 -5.66 7.69
N LEU A 86 4.77 -4.84 7.20
CA LEU A 86 5.82 -4.23 8.03
C LEU A 86 5.24 -3.30 9.10
N GLY A 87 4.31 -2.42 8.71
CA GLY A 87 3.64 -1.51 9.63
C GLY A 87 2.81 -2.24 10.69
N TYR A 88 2.10 -3.30 10.29
CA TYR A 88 1.33 -4.13 11.21
C TYR A 88 2.21 -4.73 12.29
N PHE A 89 3.28 -5.44 11.93
CA PHE A 89 4.12 -6.10 12.93
C PHE A 89 4.92 -5.11 13.78
N ALA A 90 5.36 -3.99 13.21
CA ALA A 90 5.96 -2.91 13.98
C ALA A 90 4.99 -2.32 15.02
N SER A 91 3.71 -2.13 14.67
CA SER A 91 2.68 -1.67 15.62
C SER A 91 2.46 -2.65 16.77
N GLN A 92 2.73 -3.92 16.55
CA GLN A 92 2.68 -4.99 17.55
C GLN A 92 4.03 -5.17 18.28
N GLN A 93 5.01 -4.31 18.02
CA GLN A 93 6.37 -4.38 18.55
C GLN A 93 7.08 -5.71 18.27
N LYS A 94 6.69 -6.41 17.20
CA LYS A 94 7.31 -7.68 16.82
C LYS A 94 8.54 -7.48 15.97
N GLN A 95 9.59 -8.22 16.30
CA GLN A 95 10.81 -8.28 15.49
C GLN A 95 10.57 -9.09 14.22
N MET A 96 11.00 -8.56 13.08
CA MET A 96 10.77 -9.13 11.76
C MET A 96 12.07 -9.64 11.17
N GLN A 97 12.12 -10.93 10.87
CA GLN A 97 13.06 -11.47 9.89
C GLN A 97 12.43 -11.34 8.50
N LEU A 98 13.22 -10.97 7.51
CA LEU A 98 12.76 -10.87 6.12
C LEU A 98 13.44 -11.97 5.30
N SER A 99 12.91 -13.20 5.27
CA SER A 99 13.43 -14.23 4.36
C SER A 99 13.13 -13.93 2.88
N CYS A 100 12.07 -13.17 2.58
CA CYS A 100 11.74 -12.75 1.23
C CYS A 100 12.76 -11.76 0.66
N TRP A 101 13.38 -12.09 -0.48
CA TRP A 101 14.31 -11.17 -1.18
C TRP A 101 13.65 -9.83 -1.54
N TYR A 102 12.38 -9.86 -1.94
CA TYR A 102 11.64 -8.66 -2.34
C TYR A 102 11.42 -7.74 -1.14
N LEU A 103 11.08 -8.28 0.03
CA LEU A 103 10.88 -7.47 1.23
C LEU A 103 12.19 -6.88 1.76
N LYS A 104 13.30 -7.63 1.70
CA LYS A 104 14.64 -7.07 1.97
C LYS A 104 14.94 -5.87 1.07
N LYS A 105 14.73 -6.04 -0.24
CA LYS A 105 14.92 -4.98 -1.23
C LYS A 105 14.00 -3.78 -0.95
N TYR A 106 12.72 -4.03 -0.69
CA TYR A 106 11.73 -3.01 -0.40
C TYR A 106 12.12 -2.16 0.80
N ALA A 107 12.49 -2.79 1.92
CA ALA A 107 12.90 -2.10 3.14
C ALA A 107 14.17 -1.25 2.91
N ALA A 108 15.16 -1.77 2.16
CA ALA A 108 16.37 -1.03 1.82
C ALA A 108 16.11 0.19 0.92
N GLU A 109 15.18 0.08 -0.03
CA GLU A 109 14.81 1.17 -0.95
C GLU A 109 13.80 2.16 -0.35
N ASN A 110 13.10 1.78 0.72
CA ASN A 110 12.08 2.58 1.39
C ASN A 110 12.33 2.53 2.91
N PRO A 111 13.45 3.10 3.40
CA PRO A 111 13.75 3.13 4.83
C PRO A 111 12.69 3.98 5.54
N ASP A 112 12.07 3.43 6.57
CA ASP A 112 11.05 4.10 7.37
C ASP A 112 11.24 3.76 8.84
N GLN A 113 11.41 4.78 9.67
CA GLN A 113 11.69 4.61 11.10
C GLN A 113 10.57 3.85 11.83
N SER A 114 9.35 3.84 11.31
CA SER A 114 8.22 3.15 11.92
C SER A 114 8.39 1.64 12.00
N TYR A 115 9.09 1.01 11.04
CA TYR A 115 9.32 -0.44 11.03
C TYR A 115 10.80 -0.84 10.99
N ASP A 116 11.71 0.04 10.58
CA ASP A 116 13.13 -0.28 10.39
C ASP A 116 13.80 -0.77 11.69
N ALA A 117 13.43 -0.16 12.83
CA ALA A 117 13.92 -0.55 14.16
C ALA A 117 13.54 -2.00 14.57
N PHE A 118 12.56 -2.60 13.90
CA PHE A 118 12.09 -3.96 14.17
C PHE A 118 12.62 -4.98 13.15
N ILE A 119 13.36 -4.56 12.10
CA ILE A 119 13.91 -5.47 11.11
C ILE A 119 15.23 -6.07 11.62
N LYS A 120 15.28 -7.40 11.71
CA LYS A 120 16.49 -8.15 12.05
C LYS A 120 17.48 -8.10 10.89
N HIS A 121 18.58 -7.39 11.11
CA HIS A 121 19.72 -7.37 10.22
C HIS A 121 20.55 -8.64 10.46
N GLN A 122 20.37 -9.64 9.61
CA GLN A 122 21.21 -10.84 9.60
C GLN A 122 22.62 -10.40 9.16
N LYS A 123 23.61 -10.52 10.06
CA LYS A 123 25.03 -10.27 9.78
C LYS A 123 25.61 -11.33 8.85
#